data_AF-A0A9E5WK60-F1
#
_entry.id   AF-A0A9E5WK60-F1
#
_cell.length_a   1.000
_cell.length_b   1.000
_cell.length_c   1.000
_cell.angle_alpha   90.00
_cell.angle_beta   90.00
_cell.angle_gamma   90.00
#
_symmetry.space_group_name_H-M   'P 1'
#
loop_
_entity.id
_entity.type
_entity.pdbx_description
1 polymer ?
#
loop_
_entity_poly.entity_id
_entity_poly.type
_entity_poly.pdbx_seq_one_letter_code
_entity_poly.pdbx_strand_id
1 'polypeptide(L)' 'MTSLKKIIINDTEVEVDGAMTIIQTAQIAGVEILRFCYHERLSIAGNTRTCLVEVVV' A
#
# COMPACT_ATOMS: atom_id res chain seq x y z
N MET A 1 -9.94 -14.28 9.42
CA MET A 1 -10.50 -14.77 8.15
C MET A 1 -9.95 -13.87 7.06
N THR A 2 -9.05 -14.37 6.23
CA THR A 2 -8.35 -13.57 5.21
C THR A 2 -9.24 -13.49 3.98
N SER A 3 -9.95 -12.38 3.80
CA SER A 3 -10.61 -12.09 2.53
C SER A 3 -9.54 -11.52 1.61
N LEU A 4 -8.91 -12.41 0.82
CA LEU A 4 -7.97 -12.01 -0.20
C LEU A 4 -8.70 -11.17 -1.25
N LYS A 5 -8.07 -10.06 -1.63
CA LYS A 5 -8.51 -9.14 -2.66
C LYS A 5 -7.41 -9.02 -3.71
N LYS A 6 -7.83 -9.04 -4.97
CA LYS A 6 -6.98 -8.80 -6.13
C LYS A 6 -6.84 -7.28 -6.33
N ILE A 7 -5.61 -6.79 -6.34
CA ILE A 7 -5.25 -5.39 -6.62
C ILE A 7 -4.20 -5.36 -7.73
N ILE A 8 -4.28 -4.35 -8.59
CA ILE A 8 -3.31 -4.12 -9.67
C ILE A 8 -2.48 -2.88 -9.28
N ILE A 9 -1.16 -3.03 -9.23
CA ILE A 9 -0.20 -1.94 -8.98
C ILE A 9 0.77 -1.90 -10.16
N ASN A 10 0.77 -0.80 -10.93
CA ASN A 10 1.64 -0.63 -12.11
C ASN A 10 1.65 -1.87 -13.02
N ASP A 11 0.47 -2.31 -13.44
CA ASP A 11 0.24 -3.52 -14.26
C ASP A 11 0.61 -4.86 -13.61
N THR A 12 1.08 -4.84 -12.36
CA THR A 12 1.38 -6.05 -11.58
C THR A 12 0.18 -6.42 -10.73
N GLU A 13 -0.35 -7.61 -10.96
CA GLU A 13 -1.46 -8.16 -10.21
C GLU A 13 -0.96 -8.86 -8.93
N VAL A 14 -1.56 -8.52 -7.79
CA VAL A 14 -1.26 -9.13 -6.49
C VAL A 14 -2.54 -9.47 -5.73
N GLU A 15 -2.54 -10.62 -5.06
CA GLU A 15 -3.59 -11.01 -4.11
C GLU A 15 -3.12 -10.75 -2.69
N VAL A 16 -3.83 -9.89 -1.97
CA VAL A 16 -3.47 -9.43 -0.62
C VAL A 16 -4.66 -9.42 0.31
N ASP A 17 -4.43 -9.41 1.63
CA ASP A 17 -5.52 -9.27 2.60
C ASP A 17 -6.18 -7.89 2.44
N GLY A 18 -7.52 -7.84 2.46
CA GLY A 18 -8.27 -6.60 2.31
C GLY A 18 -8.05 -5.54 3.41
N ALA A 19 -7.38 -5.89 4.51
CA ALA A 19 -6.97 -4.96 5.57
C ALA A 19 -5.58 -4.34 5.32
N MET A 20 -4.83 -4.78 4.31
CA MET A 20 -3.53 -4.20 3.98
C MET A 20 -3.68 -2.79 3.42
N THR A 21 -2.70 -1.95 3.74
CA THR A 21 -2.59 -0.60 3.15
C THR A 21 -1.97 -0.67 1.76
N ILE A 22 -2.24 0.33 0.91
CA ILE A 22 -1.62 0.44 -0.42
C ILE A 22 -0.09 0.43 -0.33
N ILE A 23 0.50 1.01 0.71
CA ILE A 23 1.96 1.00 0.93
C ILE A 23 2.49 -0.44 1.07
N GLN A 24 1.80 -1.28 1.85
CA GLN A 24 2.20 -2.68 2.05
C GLN A 24 1.95 -3.54 0.81
N THR A 25 0.82 -3.32 0.12
CA THR A 25 0.52 -3.99 -1.15
C THR A 25 1.55 -3.64 -2.22
N ALA A 26 1.98 -2.37 -2.29
CA ALA A 26 3.04 -1.93 -3.21
C ALA A 26 4.37 -2.63 -2.95
N GLN A 27 4.75 -2.82 -1.69
CA GLN A 27 5.97 -3.57 -1.35
C GLN A 27 5.92 -5.02 -1.84
N ILE A 28 4.77 -5.68 -1.74
CA ILE A 28 4.58 -7.05 -2.28
C ILE A 28 4.73 -7.06 -3.81
N ALA A 29 4.20 -6.03 -4.48
CA ALA A 29 4.37 -5.83 -5.92
C ALA A 29 5.80 -5.37 -6.32
N GLY A 30 6.73 -5.22 -5.38
CA GLY A 30 8.10 -4.76 -5.65
C GLY A 30 8.23 -3.26 -5.92
N VAL A 31 7.19 -2.47 -5.63
CA VAL A 31 7.16 -1.01 -5.81
C VAL A 31 7.39 -0.32 -4.47
N GLU A 32 8.47 0.45 -4.37
CA GLU A 32 8.75 1.22 -3.16
C GLU A 32 8.06 2.59 -3.20
N ILE A 33 7.19 2.84 -2.22
CA ILE A 33 6.60 4.16 -1.99
C ILE A 33 7.40 4.88 -0.90
N LEU A 34 7.96 6.05 -1.25
CA LEU A 34 8.68 6.90 -0.33
C LEU A 34 7.74 7.41 0.77
N ARG A 35 8.21 7.30 2.02
CA ARG A 35 7.42 7.64 3.20
C ARG A 35 8.31 8.21 4.30
N PHE A 36 7.87 9.31 4.90
CA PHE A 36 8.56 9.95 6.03
C PHE A 36 7.81 9.78 7.35
N CYS A 37 6.48 9.85 7.33
CA CYS A 37 5.65 9.78 8.55
C CYS A 37 4.99 8.41 8.79
N TYR A 38 5.40 7.37 8.05
CA TYR A 38 4.89 6.01 8.22
C TYR A 38 5.99 5.08 8.69
N HIS A 39 5.69 4.29 9.71
CA HIS A 39 6.53 3.21 10.21
C HIS A 39 5.62 2.03 10.59
N GLU A 40 6.00 0.80 10.24
CA GLU A 40 5.15 -0.40 10.37
C GLU A 40 4.74 -0.72 11.83
N ARG A 41 5.54 -0.26 12.80
CA ARG A 41 5.33 -0.48 14.25
C ARG A 41 4.74 0.72 14.99
N LEU A 42 4.50 1.83 14.30
CA LEU A 42 3.94 3.05 14.90
C LEU A 42 2.56 3.33 14.32
N SER A 43 1.79 4.18 15.00
CA SER A 43 0.49 4.64 14.50
C SER A 43 0.64 5.36 13.15
N ILE A 44 -0.34 5.16 12.27
CA ILE A 44 -0.34 5.79 10.95
C ILE A 44 -0.53 7.31 11.09
N ALA A 45 0.40 8.07 10.53
CA ALA A 45 0.28 9.52 10.36
C ALA A 45 0.25 9.89 8.87
N GLY A 46 -0.31 11.07 8.57
CA GLY A 46 -0.52 11.53 7.19
C GLY A 46 -0.16 13.00 6.98
N ASN A 47 0.84 13.52 7.67
CA ASN A 47 1.22 14.94 7.61
C ASN A 47 2.19 15.29 6.45
N THR A 48 3.13 14.40 6.09
CA THR A 48 4.16 14.69 5.07
C THR A 48 3.69 14.52 3.62
N ARG A 49 2.65 13.72 3.39
CA ARG A 49 2.02 13.48 2.08
C ARG A 49 2.96 12.95 0.98
N THR A 50 4.13 12.45 1.32
CA THR A 50 5.10 11.93 0.33
C THR A 50 4.65 10.62 -0.33
N CYS A 51 3.75 9.88 0.33
CA CYS A 51 3.19 8.62 -0.15
C CYS A 51 1.92 8.79 -1.01
N LEU A 52 1.70 9.97 -1.60
CA LEU A 52 0.55 10.19 -2.49
C LEU A 52 0.69 9.35 -3.75
N VAL A 53 -0.39 8.69 -4.13
CA VAL A 53 -0.50 7.86 -5.33
C VAL A 53 -1.83 8.13 -6.01
N GLU A 54 -1.88 7.88 -7.31
CA GLU A 54 -3.12 7.89 -8.07
C GLU A 54 -3.82 6.54 -7.93
N VAL A 55 -5.16 6.57 -7.85
CA VAL A 55 -5.99 5.37 -7.85
C VAL A 55 -6.97 5.49 -9.01
N VAL A 56 -6.93 4.50 -9.90
CA VAL A 56 -7.87 4.38 -11.02
C VAL A 56 -8.93 3.35 -10.63
N VAL A 57 -10.21 3.71 -10.81
CA VAL A 57 -11.38 2.89 -10.48
C VAL A 57 -11.92 2.15 -11.69
#